data_AF-A0A352MU06-F1
#
_entry.id   AF-A0A352MU06-F1
#
_cell.length_a   1.000
_cell.length_b   1.000
_cell.length_c   1.000
_cell.angle_alpha   90.00
_cell.angle_beta   90.00
_cell.angle_gamma   90.00
#
_symmetry.space_group_name_H-M   'P 1'
#
loop_
_entity.id
_entity.type
_entity.pdbx_description
1 polymer ?
#
loop_
_entity_poly.entity_id
_entity_poly.type
_entity_poly.pdbx_seq_one_letter_code
_entity_poly.pdbx_strand_id
1 'polypeptide(L)'
;GHTIKEEKNAEEDIINKNEQDINEKYIEWDIKKFSADNIILYKEVNNVCDNDYIIKEKEGNIVIFKLDNEGREVLYDITPIEVKYLPEADLIQLKDGIKVNGLDRLNQIIEDFE
;
A
#
# COMPACT_ATOMS: atom_id res chain seq x y z
N GLY A 1 -9.25 1.96 11.91
CA GLY A 1 -9.61 1.87 10.47
C GLY A 1 -8.82 2.91 9.73
N HIS A 2 -8.18 2.54 8.61
CA HIS A 2 -7.49 3.48 7.73
C HIS A 2 -8.47 4.02 6.69
N THR A 3 -8.45 5.33 6.46
CA THR A 3 -9.22 5.96 5.37
C THR A 3 -8.23 6.60 4.42
N ILE A 4 -8.12 6.04 3.22
CA ILE A 4 -7.33 6.63 2.13
C ILE A 4 -8.22 7.64 1.42
N LYS A 5 -7.70 8.85 1.17
CA LYS A 5 -8.38 9.88 0.39
C LYS A 5 -7.54 10.19 -0.84
N GLU A 6 -8.17 10.17 -2.00
CA GLU A 6 -7.55 10.53 -3.27
C GLU A 6 -8.38 11.65 -3.90
N GLU A 7 -7.71 12.69 -4.40
CA GLU A 7 -8.33 13.80 -5.11
C GLU A 7 -7.75 13.86 -6.53
N LYS A 8 -8.63 13.83 -7.53
CA LYS A 8 -8.27 13.87 -8.94
C LYS A 8 -9.16 14.87 -9.67
N ASN A 9 -8.60 15.53 -10.67
CA ASN A 9 -9.39 16.36 -11.58
C ASN A 9 -10.32 15.48 -12.41
N ALA A 10 -11.47 16.04 -12.79
CA ALA A 10 -12.44 15.33 -13.60
C ALA A 10 -11.84 14.99 -14.98
N GLU A 11 -11.76 13.70 -15.30
CA GLU A 11 -11.35 13.22 -16.63
C GLU A 11 -12.49 13.39 -17.64
N GLU A 12 -12.16 13.47 -18.93
CA GLU A 12 -13.16 13.70 -20.00
C GLU A 12 -14.30 12.66 -19.99
N ASP A 13 -14.05 11.47 -19.46
CA ASP A 13 -15.01 10.39 -19.37
C ASP A 13 -16.07 10.57 -18.26
N ILE A 14 -15.84 11.47 -17.29
CA ILE A 14 -16.80 11.85 -16.24
C ILE A 14 -17.34 13.27 -16.41
N ILE A 15 -16.76 14.07 -17.30
CA ILE A 15 -17.26 15.41 -17.63
C ILE A 15 -18.61 15.29 -18.38
N ASN A 16 -19.59 16.11 -17.99
CA ASN A 16 -20.96 16.12 -18.51
C ASN A 16 -21.74 14.79 -18.33
N LYS A 17 -21.30 13.92 -17.42
CA LYS A 17 -22.02 12.71 -17.03
C LYS A 17 -23.05 12.99 -15.96
N ASN A 18 -24.14 12.22 -15.96
CA ASN A 18 -25.14 12.27 -14.90
C ASN A 18 -24.82 11.26 -13.79
N GLU A 19 -25.56 11.31 -12.68
CA GLU A 19 -25.33 10.42 -11.53
C GLU A 19 -25.42 8.93 -11.89
N GLN A 20 -26.30 8.56 -12.83
CA GLN A 20 -26.46 7.17 -13.28
C GLN A 20 -25.21 6.70 -14.06
N ASP A 21 -24.68 7.53 -14.97
CA ASP A 21 -23.45 7.21 -15.70
C ASP A 21 -22.27 6.98 -14.74
N ILE A 22 -22.17 7.78 -13.68
CA ILE A 22 -21.13 7.64 -12.65
C ILE A 22 -21.34 6.38 -11.82
N ASN A 23 -22.59 6.05 -11.46
CA ASN A 23 -22.92 4.84 -10.73
C ASN A 23 -22.56 3.58 -11.54
N GLU A 24 -22.91 3.56 -12.83
CA GLU A 24 -22.57 2.46 -13.73
C GLU A 24 -21.05 2.30 -13.90
N LYS A 25 -20.31 3.42 -13.99
CA LYS A 25 -18.85 3.39 -14.11
C LYS A 25 -18.15 2.96 -12.82
N TYR A 26 -18.65 3.38 -11.66
CA TYR A 26 -18.06 3.11 -10.34
C TYR A 26 -19.00 2.24 -9.50
N ILE A 27 -19.46 1.12 -10.05
CA ILE A 27 -20.48 0.25 -9.43
C ILE A 27 -20.10 -0.29 -8.04
N GLU A 28 -18.81 -0.34 -7.73
CA GLU A 28 -18.30 -0.76 -6.43
C GLU A 28 -18.16 0.38 -5.41
N TRP A 29 -18.52 1.62 -5.79
CA TRP A 29 -18.38 2.81 -4.98
C TRP A 29 -19.74 3.46 -4.72
N ASP A 30 -19.96 3.92 -3.49
CA ASP A 30 -21.08 4.77 -3.12
C ASP A 30 -20.81 6.22 -3.50
N ILE A 31 -21.76 6.85 -4.20
CA ILE A 31 -21.76 8.29 -4.44
C ILE A 31 -22.23 8.99 -3.15
N LYS A 32 -21.31 9.64 -2.42
CA LYS A 32 -21.64 10.42 -1.20
C LYS A 32 -22.04 11.86 -1.50
N LYS A 33 -21.54 12.41 -2.61
CA LYS A 33 -21.92 13.75 -3.10
C LYS A 33 -21.83 13.77 -4.61
N PHE A 34 -22.84 14.32 -5.25
CA PHE A 34 -22.85 14.63 -6.67
C PHE A 34 -23.23 16.10 -6.86
N SER A 35 -22.34 16.89 -7.45
CA SER A 35 -22.56 18.30 -7.73
C SER A 35 -21.81 18.73 -8.98
N ALA A 36 -22.19 19.88 -9.56
CA ALA A 36 -21.56 20.41 -10.76
C ALA A 36 -20.05 20.68 -10.58
N ASP A 37 -19.63 21.01 -9.36
CA ASP A 37 -18.24 21.33 -9.06
C ASP A 37 -17.40 20.10 -8.70
N ASN A 38 -17.99 19.13 -7.98
CA ASN A 38 -17.26 17.96 -7.51
C ASN A 38 -18.16 16.75 -7.22
N ILE A 39 -17.57 15.56 -7.32
CA ILE A 39 -18.17 14.27 -6.98
C ILE A 39 -17.35 13.64 -5.84
N ILE A 40 -18.00 13.02 -4.86
CA ILE A 40 -17.34 12.27 -3.78
C ILE A 40 -17.80 10.82 -3.87
N LEU A 41 -16.84 9.93 -4.16
CA LEU A 41 -17.03 8.47 -4.18
C LEU A 41 -16.44 7.86 -2.90
N TYR A 42 -17.11 6.85 -2.34
CA TYR A 42 -16.66 6.13 -1.16
C TYR A 42 -16.81 4.62 -1.37
N LYS A 43 -15.79 3.84 -1.02
CA LYS A 43 -15.85 2.38 -1.03
C LYS A 43 -15.35 1.87 0.31
N GLU A 44 -16.18 1.08 0.98
CA GLU A 44 -15.75 0.34 2.15
C GLU A 44 -15.16 -0.99 1.68
N VAL A 45 -13.85 -1.13 1.79
CA VAL A 45 -13.16 -2.38 1.50
C VAL A 45 -12.99 -3.12 2.82
N ASN A 46 -13.71 -4.24 2.99
CA ASN A 46 -13.50 -5.19 4.09
C ASN A 46 -12.25 -6.03 3.89
N ASN A 47 -11.17 -5.44 3.38
CA ASN A 47 -9.86 -6.02 3.53
C ASN A 47 -9.36 -5.57 4.90
N VAL A 48 -9.06 -6.54 5.76
CA VAL A 48 -8.13 -6.30 6.85
C VAL A 48 -6.94 -5.57 6.23
N CYS A 49 -6.55 -4.44 6.81
CA CYS A 49 -5.29 -3.81 6.42
C CYS A 49 -4.16 -4.75 6.86
N ASP A 50 -3.96 -5.85 6.14
CA ASP A 50 -2.81 -6.76 6.25
C ASP A 50 -1.60 -6.06 5.63
N ASN A 51 -1.30 -4.87 6.14
CA ASN A 51 -0.10 -4.12 5.82
C ASN A 51 1.01 -4.52 6.80
N ASP A 52 0.98 -5.76 7.30
CA ASP A 52 2.04 -6.33 8.12
C ASP A 52 3.09 -6.94 7.21
N TYR A 53 4.19 -6.21 7.09
CA TYR A 53 5.37 -6.60 6.35
C TYR A 53 6.45 -7.09 7.30
N ILE A 54 7.32 -7.95 6.77
CA ILE A 54 8.53 -8.38 7.45
C ILE A 54 9.70 -8.20 6.51
N ILE A 55 10.66 -7.37 6.90
CA ILE A 55 11.89 -7.12 6.16
C ILE A 55 12.98 -8.03 6.72
N LYS A 56 13.63 -8.80 5.85
CA LYS A 56 14.69 -9.75 6.21
C LYS A 56 15.84 -9.70 5.23
N GLU A 57 17.00 -10.17 5.66
CA GLU A 57 18.09 -10.52 4.76
C GLU A 57 17.86 -11.91 4.16
N LYS A 58 18.04 -12.03 2.84
CA LYS A 58 18.10 -13.33 2.16
C LYS A 58 19.04 -13.26 0.97
N GLU A 59 19.98 -14.20 0.92
CA GLU A 59 20.95 -14.33 -0.17
C GLU A 59 21.74 -13.03 -0.43
N GLY A 60 22.03 -12.28 0.63
CA GLY A 60 22.79 -11.03 0.56
C GLY A 60 21.98 -9.80 0.15
N ASN A 61 20.65 -9.91 -0.02
CA ASN A 61 19.79 -8.80 -0.37
C ASN A 61 18.70 -8.59 0.69
N ILE A 62 18.14 -7.39 0.76
CA ILE A 62 16.95 -7.13 1.57
C ILE A 62 15.72 -7.64 0.82
N VAL A 63 14.95 -8.50 1.49
CA VAL A 63 13.72 -9.12 1.00
C VAL A 63 12.56 -8.74 1.90
N ILE A 64 11.43 -8.40 1.28
CA ILE A 64 10.21 -7.97 1.94
C ILE A 64 9.18 -9.10 1.80
N PHE A 65 8.60 -9.51 2.92
CA PHE A 65 7.49 -10.45 2.98
C PHE A 65 6.23 -9.73 3.47
N LYS A 66 5.06 -10.20 3.04
CA LYS A 66 3.78 -9.87 3.66
C LYS A 66 3.22 -11.09 4.38
N LEU A 67 2.37 -10.88 5.38
CA LEU A 67 1.59 -11.97 5.94
C LEU A 67 0.32 -12.18 5.11
N ASP A 68 0.03 -13.44 4.77
CA ASP A 68 -1.28 -13.81 4.21
C ASP A 68 -2.34 -13.98 5.31
N ASN A 69 -3.59 -14.22 4.90
CA ASN A 69 -4.73 -14.42 5.81
C ASN A 69 -4.56 -15.62 6.77
N GLU A 70 -3.59 -16.50 6.53
CA GLU A 70 -3.25 -17.64 7.37
C GLU A 70 -2.01 -17.36 8.25
N GLY A 71 -1.47 -16.14 8.21
CA GLY A 71 -0.28 -15.71 8.93
C GLY A 71 1.03 -16.22 8.33
N ARG A 72 1.03 -16.68 7.07
CA ARG A 72 2.23 -17.16 6.39
C ARG A 72 2.95 -16.02 5.69
N GLU A 73 4.27 -16.06 5.74
CA GLU A 73 5.13 -15.13 5.01
C GLU A 73 5.09 -15.44 3.51
N VAL A 74 4.55 -14.51 2.74
CA VAL A 74 4.52 -14.54 1.28
C VAL A 74 5.49 -13.50 0.77
N LEU A 75 6.37 -13.89 -0.16
CA LEU A 75 7.31 -12.96 -0.80
C LEU A 75 6.52 -11.81 -1.42
N TYR A 76 6.87 -10.59 -1.00
CA TYR A 76 6.29 -9.37 -1.52
C TYR A 76 7.22 -8.71 -2.53
N ASP A 77 8.48 -8.49 -2.16
CA ASP A 77 9.47 -7.85 -3.03
C ASP A 77 10.91 -8.21 -2.65
N ILE A 78 11.85 -8.04 -3.59
CA ILE A 78 13.29 -8.17 -3.38
C ILE A 78 13.93 -6.87 -3.84
N THR A 79 14.54 -6.16 -2.90
CA THR A 79 15.21 -4.90 -3.21
C THR A 79 16.59 -5.16 -3.85
N PRO A 80 17.13 -4.22 -4.64
CA PRO A 80 18.50 -4.30 -5.15
C PRO A 80 19.57 -3.97 -4.09
N ILE A 81 19.17 -3.69 -2.85
CA ILE A 81 20.05 -3.25 -1.77
C ILE A 81 20.82 -4.47 -1.24
N GLU A 82 22.13 -4.48 -1.47
CA GLU A 82 23.02 -5.52 -0.96
C GLU A 82 23.36 -5.24 0.51
N VAL A 83 23.04 -6.19 1.39
CA VAL A 83 23.21 -6.05 2.84
C VAL A 83 24.68 -5.83 3.25
N LYS A 84 25.64 -6.20 2.40
CA LYS A 84 27.07 -6.02 2.64
C LYS A 84 27.50 -4.56 2.81
N TYR A 85 26.67 -3.62 2.36
CA TYR A 85 26.91 -2.18 2.51
C TYR A 85 26.27 -1.58 3.77
N LEU A 86 25.51 -2.37 4.53
CA LEU A 86 24.81 -1.92 5.71
C LEU A 86 25.67 -2.05 6.99
N PRO A 87 25.43 -1.19 7.99
CA PRO A 87 26.01 -1.33 9.32
C PRO A 87 25.68 -2.68 9.98
N GLU A 88 26.57 -3.17 10.84
CA GLU A 88 26.37 -4.43 11.57
C GLU A 88 25.09 -4.41 12.43
N ALA A 89 24.73 -3.25 12.98
CA ALA A 89 23.49 -3.07 13.72
C ALA A 89 22.26 -3.39 12.87
N ASP A 90 22.23 -2.94 11.62
CA ASP A 90 21.11 -3.17 10.70
C ASP A 90 21.07 -4.61 10.21
N LEU A 91 22.24 -5.22 9.99
CA LEU A 91 22.34 -6.65 9.70
C LEU A 91 21.74 -7.51 10.81
N ILE A 92 21.93 -7.13 12.08
CA ILE A 92 21.33 -7.83 13.22
C ILE A 92 19.80 -7.69 13.18
N GLN A 93 19.29 -6.49 12.91
CA GLN A 93 17.85 -6.24 12.81
C GLN A 93 17.21 -7.03 11.65
N LEU A 94 17.86 -7.06 10.48
CA LEU A 94 17.40 -7.82 9.30
C LEU A 94 17.43 -9.33 9.53
N LYS A 95 18.33 -9.84 10.37
CA LYS A 95 18.36 -11.27 10.77
C LYS A 95 17.25 -11.64 11.74
N ASP A 96 16.89 -10.74 12.66
CA ASP A 96 15.76 -10.94 13.58
C ASP A 96 14.41 -10.82 12.84
N GLY A 97 14.39 -9.97 11.80
CA GLY A 97 13.23 -9.69 10.97
C GLY A 97 12.49 -8.46 11.47
N ILE A 98 12.50 -7.40 10.67
CA ILE A 98 11.89 -6.11 11.03
C ILE A 98 10.41 -6.17 10.66
N LYS A 99 9.53 -6.21 11.66
CA LYS A 99 8.09 -6.15 11.46
C LYS A 99 7.65 -4.71 11.25
N VAL A 100 6.90 -4.47 10.18
CA VAL A 100 6.47 -3.14 9.79
C VAL A 100 4.99 -3.14 9.49
N ASN A 101 4.25 -2.21 10.10
CA ASN A 101 2.85 -2.01 9.78
C ASN A 101 2.69 -0.75 8.90
N GLY A 102 2.15 -0.93 7.71
CA GLY A 102 1.88 0.16 6.75
C GLY A 102 2.97 0.34 5.69
N LEU A 103 2.52 0.65 4.47
CA LEU A 103 3.40 0.88 3.32
C LEU A 103 4.30 2.11 3.50
N ASP A 104 3.78 3.21 4.06
CA ASP A 104 4.58 4.41 4.32
C ASP A 104 5.76 4.14 5.24
N ARG A 105 5.54 3.31 6.28
CA ARG A 105 6.60 2.95 7.22
C ARG A 105 7.59 1.98 6.59
N LEU A 106 7.12 1.08 5.74
CA LEU A 106 7.98 0.20 4.95
C LEU A 106 8.92 1.01 4.08
N ASN A 107 8.38 1.94 3.29
CA ASN A 107 9.16 2.79 2.39
C ASN A 107 10.22 3.60 3.15
N GLN A 108 9.87 4.22 4.28
CA GLN A 108 10.82 4.96 5.11
C GLN A 108 12.01 4.11 5.57
N ILE A 109 11.76 2.83 5.90
CA ILE A 109 12.83 1.93 6.36
C ILE A 109 13.71 1.50 5.18
N ILE A 110 13.11 1.23 4.01
CA ILE A 110 13.89 0.88 2.81
C ILE A 110 14.77 2.07 2.36
N GLU A 111 14.23 3.29 2.38
CA GLU A 111 15.00 4.50 2.07
C GLU A 111 16.18 4.74 3.04
N ASP A 112 16.08 4.29 4.30
CA ASP A 112 17.17 4.39 5.27
C ASP A 112 18.32 3.39 4.98
N PHE A 113 18.03 2.34 4.20
CA PHE A 113 19.01 1.33 3.79
C PHE A 113 19.66 1.60 2.42
N GLU A 114 19.16 2.55 1.63
CA GLU A 114 19.80 3.02 0.37
C GLU A 114 20.92 4.04 0.63
#